data_AF-A0A380SXS1-F1
#
_entry.id   AF-A0A380SXS1-F1
#
_cell.length_a   1.000
_cell.length_b   1.000
_cell.length_c   1.000
_cell.angle_alpha   90.00
_cell.angle_beta   90.00
_cell.angle_gamma   90.00
#
_symmetry.space_group_name_H-M   'P 1'
#
loop_
_entity.id
_entity.type
_entity.pdbx_description
1 polymer ?
#
loop_
_entity_poly.entity_id
_entity_poly.type
_entity_poly.pdbx_seq_one_letter_code
_entity_poly.pdbx_strand_id
1 'polypeptide(L)'
;MTLKTIYSAHLEAGLETPAITQQQLNDALTEFRQHGLSIDGGNAYKRDLCDAIIGAMAFGKQNNNPPPAEHWCKEFWDIGRAEGARQEELLEALAQAREQRDALLSAAQEALRVIDRIKPAGNGNGTQVRLATAIEKATA
;
A
#
# COMPACT_ATOMS: atom_id res chain seq x y z
N MET A 1 -42.63 -30.01 11.35
CA MET A 1 -43.00 -29.06 10.28
C MET A 1 -41.69 -28.45 9.77
N THR A 2 -41.26 -28.76 8.55
CA THR A 2 -39.95 -28.34 8.02
C THR A 2 -40.09 -27.03 7.23
N LEU A 3 -39.02 -26.22 7.15
CA LEU A 3 -38.99 -24.97 6.37
C LEU A 3 -39.44 -25.17 4.91
N LYS A 4 -39.18 -26.34 4.34
CA LYS A 4 -39.67 -26.77 3.02
C LYS A 4 -41.20 -26.78 2.94
N THR A 5 -41.90 -27.30 3.96
CA THR A 5 -43.37 -27.32 4.03
C THR A 5 -43.97 -25.91 4.09
N ILE A 6 -43.32 -24.98 4.77
CA ILE A 6 -43.77 -23.58 4.88
C ILE A 6 -43.59 -22.87 3.53
N TYR A 7 -42.46 -23.08 2.87
CA TYR A 7 -42.15 -22.44 1.58
C TYR A 7 -43.05 -22.95 0.44
N SER A 8 -43.34 -24.25 0.42
CA SER A 8 -44.27 -24.85 -0.52
C SER A 8 -45.70 -24.32 -0.35
N ALA A 9 -46.17 -24.19 0.90
CA ALA A 9 -47.49 -23.63 1.20
C ALA A 9 -47.60 -22.15 0.78
N HIS A 10 -46.51 -21.37 0.86
CA HIS A 10 -46.50 -19.98 0.43
C HIS A 10 -46.57 -19.81 -1.09
N LEU A 11 -45.86 -20.67 -1.85
CA LEU A 11 -45.90 -20.70 -3.31
C LEU A 11 -47.28 -21.14 -3.84
N GLU A 12 -47.91 -22.13 -3.19
CA GLU A 12 -49.25 -22.62 -3.55
C GLU A 12 -50.36 -21.61 -3.23
N ALA A 13 -50.18 -20.76 -2.22
CA ALA A 13 -51.18 -19.78 -1.79
C ALA A 13 -51.22 -18.49 -2.63
N GLY A 14 -50.31 -18.32 -3.61
CA GLY A 14 -50.26 -17.09 -4.44
C GLY A 14 -50.07 -15.80 -3.63
N LEU A 15 -49.60 -15.91 -2.38
CA LEU A 15 -49.33 -14.78 -1.51
C LEU A 15 -48.04 -14.13 -2.00
N GLU A 16 -48.16 -13.05 -2.77
CA GLU A 16 -47.03 -12.21 -3.12
C GLU A 16 -46.27 -11.84 -1.83
N THR A 17 -44.98 -12.16 -1.78
CA THR A 17 -44.10 -11.62 -0.74
C THR A 17 -44.26 -10.10 -0.77
N PRO A 18 -44.71 -9.46 0.32
CA PRO A 18 -45.00 -8.04 0.31
C PRO A 18 -43.72 -7.29 -0.09
N ALA A 19 -43.81 -6.50 -1.16
CA ALA A 19 -42.71 -5.68 -1.60
C ALA A 19 -42.36 -4.70 -0.47
N ILE A 20 -41.14 -4.83 0.07
CA ILE A 20 -40.65 -3.89 1.09
C ILE A 20 -40.55 -2.52 0.44
N THR A 21 -41.29 -1.56 0.98
CA THR A 21 -41.29 -0.18 0.51
C THR A 21 -40.01 0.53 0.93
N GLN A 22 -39.61 1.57 0.18
CA GLN A 22 -38.45 2.39 0.54
C GLN A 22 -38.61 3.05 1.92
N GLN A 23 -39.85 3.39 2.30
CA GLN A 23 -40.15 3.94 3.62
C GLN A 23 -39.86 2.93 4.73
N GLN A 24 -40.28 1.67 4.56
CA GLN A 24 -40.00 0.60 5.53
C GLN A 24 -38.50 0.33 5.67
N LEU A 25 -37.71 0.44 4.60
CA LEU A 25 -36.25 0.35 4.67
C LEU A 25 -35.65 1.52 5.45
N ASN A 26 -36.13 2.73 5.23
CA ASN A 26 -35.64 3.93 5.91
C ASN A 26 -35.97 3.93 7.41
N ASP A 27 -37.16 3.44 7.78
CA ASP A 27 -37.59 3.33 9.18
C ASP A 27 -36.73 2.29 9.92
N ALA A 28 -36.49 1.13 9.30
CA ALA A 28 -35.59 0.11 9.85
C ALA A 28 -34.15 0.62 10.02
N LEU A 29 -33.62 1.36 9.04
CA LEU A 29 -32.30 2.00 9.15
C LEU A 29 -32.25 3.03 10.27
N THR A 30 -33.33 3.77 10.50
CA THR A 30 -33.44 4.76 11.57
C THR A 30 -33.43 4.08 12.94
N GLU A 31 -34.17 2.99 13.10
CA GLU A 31 -34.19 2.18 14.31
C GLU A 31 -32.79 1.60 14.61
N PHE A 32 -32.11 1.02 13.62
CA PHE A 32 -30.74 0.54 13.78
C PHE A 32 -29.75 1.64 14.19
N ARG A 33 -29.89 2.85 13.62
CA ARG A 33 -29.06 4.00 14.01
C ARG A 33 -29.27 4.40 15.46
N GLN A 34 -30.53 4.43 15.92
CA GLN A 34 -30.89 4.75 17.30
C GLN A 34 -30.36 3.70 18.30
N HIS A 35 -30.26 2.44 17.87
CA HIS A 35 -29.70 1.34 18.67
C HIS A 35 -28.17 1.19 18.56
N GLY A 36 -27.46 2.22 18.08
CA GLY A 36 -25.98 2.23 18.06
C GLY A 36 -25.35 1.47 16.90
N LEU A 37 -26.15 0.92 15.99
CA LEU A 37 -25.69 0.30 14.73
C LEU A 37 -25.59 1.32 13.59
N SER A 38 -25.60 2.61 13.91
CA SER A 38 -25.32 3.70 12.96
C SER A 38 -23.97 3.52 12.29
N ILE A 39 -23.79 4.03 11.06
CA ILE A 39 -22.52 4.02 10.32
C ILE A 39 -21.39 4.73 11.06
N ASP A 40 -21.72 5.73 11.89
CA ASP A 40 -20.76 6.51 12.67
C ASP A 40 -20.64 6.04 14.15
N GLY A 41 -21.49 5.09 14.57
CA GLY A 41 -21.46 4.52 15.92
C GLY A 41 -20.39 3.45 16.12
N GLY A 42 -19.92 3.30 17.37
CA GLY A 42 -18.97 2.25 17.77
C GLY A 42 -19.59 0.86 17.63
N ASN A 43 -19.31 0.20 16.51
CA ASN A 43 -19.88 -1.10 16.15
C ASN A 43 -18.74 -2.12 15.97
N ALA A 44 -18.79 -3.21 16.75
CA ALA A 44 -17.79 -4.28 16.69
C ALA A 44 -17.66 -4.86 15.27
N TYR A 45 -18.77 -5.09 14.57
CA TYR A 45 -18.77 -5.59 13.20
C TYR A 45 -17.94 -4.71 12.24
N LYS A 46 -18.03 -3.38 12.38
CA LYS A 46 -17.24 -2.48 11.52
C LYS A 46 -15.77 -2.50 11.85
N ARG A 47 -15.43 -2.58 13.15
CA ARG A 47 -14.03 -2.71 13.57
C ARG A 47 -13.44 -3.98 12.99
N ASP A 48 -14.12 -5.12 13.17
CA ASP A 48 -13.65 -6.41 12.68
C ASP A 48 -13.54 -6.42 11.14
N LEU A 49 -14.47 -5.78 10.43
CA LEU A 49 -14.40 -5.60 8.98
C LEU A 49 -13.20 -4.75 8.55
N CYS A 50 -12.98 -3.61 9.21
CA CYS A 50 -11.83 -2.76 8.95
C CYS A 50 -10.51 -3.48 9.27
N ASP A 51 -10.45 -4.23 10.36
CA ASP A 51 -9.27 -5.02 10.75
C ASP A 51 -8.96 -6.09 9.70
N ALA A 52 -10.00 -6.75 9.16
CA ALA A 52 -9.83 -7.71 8.06
C ALA A 52 -9.31 -7.04 6.78
N ILE A 53 -9.80 -5.84 6.44
CA ILE A 53 -9.33 -5.06 5.28
C ILE A 53 -7.86 -4.62 5.48
N ILE A 54 -7.52 -4.08 6.65
CA ILE A 54 -6.16 -3.68 7.01
C ILE A 54 -5.23 -4.88 6.96
N GLY A 55 -5.65 -6.01 7.53
CA GLY A 55 -4.92 -7.28 7.49
C GLY A 55 -4.66 -7.75 6.07
N ALA A 56 -5.68 -7.74 5.20
CA ALA A 56 -5.54 -8.11 3.80
C ALA A 56 -4.51 -7.23 3.07
N MET A 57 -4.57 -5.91 3.24
CA MET A 57 -3.59 -4.99 2.67
C MET A 57 -2.17 -5.24 3.21
N ALA A 58 -2.04 -5.48 4.52
CA ALA A 58 -0.74 -5.75 5.15
C ALA A 58 -0.11 -7.04 4.63
N PHE A 59 -0.89 -8.11 4.50
CA PHE A 59 -0.44 -9.37 3.92
C PHE A 59 -0.12 -9.24 2.43
N GLY A 60 -0.93 -8.48 1.69
CA GLY A 60 -0.65 -8.15 0.29
C GLY A 60 0.69 -7.47 0.11
N LYS A 61 0.96 -6.43 0.92
CA LYS A 61 2.25 -5.71 0.92
C LYS A 61 3.44 -6.63 1.17
N GLN A 62 3.27 -7.65 2.00
CA GLN A 62 4.29 -8.65 2.30
C GLN A 62 4.34 -9.83 1.30
N ASN A 63 3.46 -9.84 0.29
CA ASN A 63 3.27 -10.94 -0.66
C ASN A 63 2.98 -12.29 0.02
N ASN A 64 2.21 -12.28 1.10
CA ASN A 64 1.98 -13.48 1.90
C ASN A 64 0.48 -13.81 1.98
N ASN A 65 0.17 -15.09 2.17
CA ASN A 65 -1.17 -15.61 2.39
C ASN A 65 -2.23 -15.01 1.43
N PRO A 66 -2.08 -15.21 0.11
CA PRO A 66 -3.04 -14.68 -0.84
C PRO A 66 -4.42 -15.32 -0.61
N PRO A 67 -5.50 -14.52 -0.54
CA PRO A 67 -6.84 -15.04 -0.41
C PRO A 67 -7.26 -15.79 -1.69
N PRO A 68 -8.19 -16.76 -1.61
CA PRO A 68 -8.77 -17.42 -2.78
C PRO A 68 -9.38 -16.42 -3.77
N ALA A 69 -9.47 -16.80 -5.06
CA ALA A 69 -9.93 -15.91 -6.14
C ALA A 69 -11.31 -15.27 -5.88
N GLU A 70 -12.25 -16.03 -5.32
CA GLU A 70 -13.64 -15.59 -5.06
C GLU A 70 -13.82 -14.97 -3.66
N HIS A 71 -12.74 -14.76 -2.91
CA HIS A 71 -12.81 -14.23 -1.56
C HIS A 71 -12.89 -12.70 -1.59
N TRP A 72 -13.84 -12.13 -0.86
CA TRP A 72 -14.10 -10.68 -0.85
C TRP A 72 -12.89 -9.82 -0.46
N CYS A 73 -11.98 -10.32 0.39
CA CYS A 73 -10.74 -9.61 0.73
C CYS A 73 -9.71 -9.51 -0.42
N LYS A 74 -9.92 -10.17 -1.56
CA LYS A 74 -8.92 -10.27 -2.62
C LYS A 74 -8.50 -8.90 -3.15
N GLU A 75 -9.46 -8.01 -3.41
CA GLU A 75 -9.15 -6.68 -3.93
C GLU A 75 -8.25 -5.89 -2.98
N PHE A 76 -8.51 -5.96 -1.67
CA PHE A 76 -7.67 -5.29 -0.66
C PHE A 76 -6.27 -5.91 -0.56
N TRP A 77 -6.15 -7.23 -0.69
CA TRP A 77 -4.85 -7.88 -0.77
C TRP A 77 -4.09 -7.46 -2.02
N ASP A 78 -4.75 -7.40 -3.18
CA ASP A 78 -4.15 -6.98 -4.45
C ASP A 78 -3.64 -5.52 -4.37
N ILE A 79 -4.39 -4.62 -3.72
CA ILE A 79 -3.95 -3.24 -3.44
C ILE A 79 -2.65 -3.24 -2.62
N GLY A 80 -2.63 -4.02 -1.54
CA GLY A 80 -1.43 -4.19 -0.72
C GLY A 80 -0.24 -4.69 -1.54
N ARG A 81 -0.45 -5.70 -2.38
CA ARG A 81 0.59 -6.29 -3.23
C ARG A 81 1.12 -5.29 -4.26
N ALA A 82 0.25 -4.52 -4.90
CA ALA A 82 0.65 -3.48 -5.84
C ALA A 82 1.56 -2.43 -5.17
N GLU A 83 1.19 -1.99 -3.96
CA GLU A 83 2.01 -1.06 -3.18
C GLU A 83 3.35 -1.68 -2.75
N GLY A 84 3.35 -2.95 -2.32
CA GLY A 84 4.57 -3.69 -1.99
C GLY A 84 5.54 -3.78 -3.18
N ALA A 85 5.02 -4.13 -4.36
CA ALA A 85 5.82 -4.22 -5.59
C ALA A 85 6.41 -2.86 -5.99
N ARG A 86 5.60 -1.80 -5.92
CA ARG A 86 6.09 -0.43 -6.18
C ARG A 86 7.18 0.01 -5.19
N GLN A 87 7.05 -0.36 -3.92
CA GLN A 87 8.07 -0.08 -2.92
C GLN A 87 9.38 -0.83 -3.21
N GLU A 88 9.29 -2.10 -3.62
CA GLU A 88 10.44 -2.91 -4.04
C GLU A 88 11.17 -2.25 -5.23
N GLU A 89 10.45 -1.86 -6.27
CA GLU A 89 11.00 -1.12 -7.43
C GLU A 89 11.72 0.18 -7.03
N LEU A 90 11.13 0.95 -6.11
CA LEU A 90 11.73 2.20 -5.63
C LEU A 90 13.01 1.95 -4.84
N LEU A 91 13.06 0.89 -4.03
CA LEU A 91 14.25 0.52 -3.27
C LEU A 91 15.38 0.05 -4.20
N GLU A 92 15.06 -0.72 -5.23
CA GLU A 92 16.02 -1.13 -6.26
C GLU A 92 16.57 0.08 -7.02
N ALA A 93 15.71 0.99 -7.47
CA ALA A 93 16.13 2.21 -8.15
C ALA A 93 17.03 3.09 -7.25
N LEU A 94 16.70 3.20 -5.95
CA LEU A 94 17.52 3.92 -4.98
C LEU A 94 18.89 3.25 -4.77
N ALA A 95 18.93 1.92 -4.72
CA ALA A 95 20.17 1.17 -4.60
C ALA A 95 21.08 1.40 -5.82
N GLN A 96 20.53 1.31 -7.03
CA GLN A 96 21.25 1.59 -8.27
C GLN A 96 21.78 3.03 -8.31
N ALA A 97 20.95 4.01 -7.93
CA ALA A 97 21.37 5.41 -7.88
C ALA A 97 22.53 5.65 -6.88
N ARG A 98 22.50 4.96 -5.73
CA ARG A 98 23.58 5.02 -4.75
C ARG A 98 24.87 4.38 -5.28
N GLU A 99 24.76 3.22 -5.91
CA GLU A 99 25.91 2.54 -6.53
C GLU A 99 26.56 3.41 -7.61
N GLN A 100 25.76 3.99 -8.51
CA GLN A 100 26.24 4.91 -9.54
C GLN A 100 26.94 6.14 -8.94
N ARG A 101 26.33 6.75 -7.90
CA ARG A 101 26.94 7.87 -7.19
C ARG A 101 28.29 7.49 -6.59
N ASP A 102 28.38 6.35 -5.92
CA ASP A 102 29.59 5.90 -5.24
C ASP A 102 30.70 5.56 -6.25
N ALA A 103 30.35 4.96 -7.39
CA ALA A 103 31.27 4.72 -8.49
C ALA A 103 31.83 6.03 -9.08
N LEU A 104 30.97 7.04 -9.32
CA LEU A 104 31.39 8.35 -9.81
C LEU A 104 32.29 9.08 -8.82
N LEU A 105 31.96 9.02 -7.53
CA LEU A 105 32.78 9.62 -6.48
C LEU A 105 34.16 8.95 -6.41
N SER A 106 34.22 7.63 -6.45
CA SER A 106 35.48 6.87 -6.47
C SER A 106 36.33 7.24 -7.68
N ALA A 107 35.73 7.33 -8.87
CA ALA A 107 36.42 7.75 -10.09
C ALA A 107 36.95 9.20 -9.99
N ALA A 108 36.18 10.11 -9.41
CA ALA A 108 36.61 11.50 -9.20
C ALA A 108 37.79 11.60 -8.21
N GLN A 109 37.75 10.84 -7.12
CA GLN A 109 38.86 10.76 -6.16
C GLN A 109 40.13 10.18 -6.80
N GLU A 110 39.99 9.13 -7.61
CA GLU A 110 41.14 8.54 -8.31
C GLU A 110 41.73 9.50 -9.34
N ALA A 111 40.89 10.20 -10.10
CA ALA A 111 41.34 11.24 -11.02
C ALA A 111 42.15 12.32 -10.29
N LEU A 112 41.71 12.77 -9.12
CA LEU A 112 42.44 13.73 -8.30
C LEU A 112 43.80 13.17 -7.85
N ARG A 113 43.85 11.92 -7.36
CA ARG A 113 45.11 11.25 -6.98
C ARG A 113 46.11 11.17 -8.13
N VAL A 114 45.64 10.79 -9.32
CA VAL A 114 46.48 10.71 -10.52
C VAL A 114 47.03 12.10 -10.88
N ILE A 115 46.16 13.11 -10.84
CA ILE A 115 46.53 14.50 -11.12
C ILE A 115 47.58 14.99 -10.11
N ASP A 116 47.42 14.70 -8.83
CA ASP A 116 48.37 15.11 -7.77
C ASP A 116 49.72 14.41 -7.92
N ARG A 117 49.74 13.15 -8.37
CA ARG A 117 50.98 12.42 -8.69
C ARG A 117 51.74 13.05 -9.86
N ILE A 118 51.02 13.52 -10.88
CA ILE A 118 51.62 14.14 -12.08
C ILE A 118 52.06 15.59 -11.79
N LYS A 119 51.26 16.33 -11.02
CA LYS A 119 51.49 17.74 -10.72
C LYS A 119 51.15 18.01 -9.24
N PRO A 120 52.13 17.88 -8.32
CA PRO A 120 51.87 18.01 -6.89
C PRO A 120 51.43 19.44 -6.50
N ALA A 121 50.63 19.51 -5.43
CA ALA A 121 50.07 20.75 -4.92
C ALA A 121 51.18 21.75 -4.54
N GLY A 122 51.10 22.95 -5.11
CA GLY A 122 52.12 24.00 -5.02
C GLY A 122 52.29 24.79 -6.33
N ASN A 123 51.77 24.26 -7.44
CA ASN A 123 51.96 24.83 -8.79
C ASN A 123 50.66 25.35 -9.46
N GLY A 124 49.71 25.83 -8.63
CA GLY A 124 48.59 26.70 -9.03
C GLY A 124 47.53 26.13 -9.98
N ASN A 125 47.25 24.83 -9.99
CA ASN A 125 46.21 24.30 -10.87
C ASN A 125 44.80 24.49 -10.26
N GLY A 126 44.12 25.59 -10.61
CA GLY A 126 42.76 25.87 -10.15
C GLY A 126 41.71 24.79 -10.47
N THR A 127 42.02 23.84 -11.36
CA THR A 127 41.16 22.68 -11.63
C THR A 127 41.25 21.62 -10.53
N GLN A 128 42.43 21.40 -9.92
CA GLN A 128 42.60 20.49 -8.77
C GLN A 128 41.77 20.96 -7.58
N VAL A 129 41.87 22.25 -7.26
CA VAL A 129 41.16 22.87 -6.14
C VAL A 129 39.65 22.76 -6.34
N ARG A 130 39.14 23.09 -7.54
CA ARG A 130 37.71 22.98 -7.85
C ARG A 130 37.19 21.55 -7.78
N LEU A 131 37.97 20.57 -8.24
CA LEU A 131 37.60 19.15 -8.15
C LEU A 131 37.59 18.67 -6.69
N ALA A 132 38.60 19.02 -5.89
CA ALA A 132 38.66 18.67 -4.48
C ALA A 132 37.47 19.26 -3.69
N THR A 133 37.15 20.54 -3.90
CA THR A 133 35.97 21.18 -3.27
C THR A 133 34.65 20.55 -3.73
N ALA A 134 34.53 20.16 -5.00
CA ALA A 134 33.32 19.50 -5.50
C ALA A 134 33.14 18.10 -4.89
N ILE A 135 34.24 17.34 -4.71
CA ILE A 135 34.24 16.05 -4.02
C ILE A 135 33.82 16.23 -2.57
N GLU A 136 34.43 17.19 -1.84
CA GLU A 136 34.08 17.48 -0.45
C GLU A 136 32.59 17.80 -0.28
N LYS A 137 32.04 18.64 -1.17
CA LYS A 137 30.61 18.97 -1.18
C LYS A 137 29.71 17.77 -1.52
N ALA A 138 30.16 16.85 -2.35
CA ALA A 138 29.40 15.63 -2.70
C ALA A 138 29.43 14.57 -1.59
N THR A 139 30.38 14.68 -0.65
CA THR A 139 30.55 13.76 0.49
C THR A 139 30.01 14.28 1.82
N ALA A 140 29.69 15.57 1.92
CA ALA A 140 29.11 16.21 3.10
C ALA A 140 27.60 15.92 3.21
#